data_AF-A0A3C0PPI5-F1
#
_entry.id   AF-A0A3C0PPI5-F1
#
_cell.length_a   1.000
_cell.length_b   1.000
_cell.length_c   1.000
_cell.angle_alpha   90.00
_cell.angle_beta   90.00
_cell.angle_gamma   90.00
#
_symmetry.space_group_name_H-M   'P 1'
#
loop_
_entity.id
_entity.type
_entity.pdbx_description
1 polymer ?
#
loop_
_entity_poly.entity_id
_entity_poly.type
_entity_poly.pdbx_seq_one_letter_code
_entity_poly.pdbx_strand_id
1 'polypeptide(L)'
;MSTPISTERETFRLSMLLNDKRYRSYTFQFFALLVLICIIAYLGKNLVENLAKAGLNISYGFLEDPAGYDINQRLIEYNSQSSHLRAAFVGVLNTLLVAFLGCVMATVLGVTAGILRLSNNWIVAKLMTIYVEIFRNVPILIWILIISSIFMGVLPQPRAFRGENPEATMLWDMFAFTGRGVYTPGPIFFEGSLVVIGTFLLSIVSIFAFRRYARRKLYSEGKVIKTSWISLLLFFIPTIIMFYALGSPIGLEYPELKGFNFKGGIYARGSLISLWFALSIYTGAFIAEVVRAGIQSVDKGQTEAAAALGLRSNFIMNLVILPQALRVI
;
A
#
# COMPACT_ATOMS: atom_id res chain seq x y z
N MET A 1 21.86 26.31 -56.59
CA MET A 1 22.67 27.15 -55.67
C MET A 1 21.72 27.78 -54.68
N SER A 2 21.48 27.10 -53.55
CA SER A 2 20.57 27.54 -52.49
C SER A 2 21.33 28.39 -51.49
N THR A 3 20.98 29.67 -51.41
CA THR A 3 21.54 30.63 -50.44
C THR A 3 21.15 30.24 -49.01
N PRO A 4 22.08 30.27 -48.04
CA PRO A 4 21.75 30.06 -46.64
C PRO A 4 21.08 31.32 -46.09
N ILE A 5 19.88 31.16 -45.53
CA ILE A 5 19.19 32.22 -44.78
C ILE A 5 19.98 32.45 -43.50
N SER A 6 20.69 33.57 -43.40
CA SER A 6 21.34 34.01 -42.17
C SER A 6 20.26 34.46 -41.18
N THR A 7 19.99 33.66 -40.15
CA THR A 7 19.22 34.10 -38.99
C THR A 7 20.09 35.07 -38.18
N GLU A 8 19.99 36.38 -38.43
CA GLU A 8 20.53 37.38 -37.52
C GLU A 8 19.90 37.18 -36.14
N ARG A 9 20.73 36.93 -35.12
CA ARG A 9 20.25 36.94 -33.73
C ARG A 9 19.99 38.39 -33.36
N GLU A 10 18.72 38.77 -33.22
CA GLU A 10 18.35 40.08 -32.71
C GLU A 10 19.06 40.37 -31.39
N THR A 11 19.77 41.50 -31.33
CA THR A 11 20.40 41.98 -30.09
C THR A 11 19.32 42.38 -29.10
N PHE A 12 19.38 41.87 -27.88
CA PHE A 12 18.40 42.15 -26.83
C PHE A 12 18.29 43.67 -26.57
N ARG A 13 17.07 44.19 -26.62
CA ARG A 13 16.75 45.60 -26.30
C ARG A 13 15.77 45.65 -25.14
N LEU A 14 15.95 46.58 -24.21
CA LEU A 14 15.08 46.75 -23.02
C LEU A 14 13.59 46.90 -23.37
N SER A 15 13.26 47.50 -24.51
CA SER A 15 11.87 47.62 -24.99
C SER A 15 11.21 46.28 -25.34
N MET A 16 12.00 45.24 -25.64
CA MET A 16 11.49 43.88 -25.91
C MET A 16 10.82 43.29 -24.67
N LEU A 17 11.23 43.67 -23.45
CA LEU A 17 10.63 43.20 -22.19
C LEU A 17 9.15 43.56 -22.03
N LEU A 18 8.66 44.60 -22.73
CA LEU A 18 7.26 45.06 -22.67
C LEU A 18 6.52 44.86 -23.99
N ASN A 19 7.21 44.93 -25.13
CA ASN A 19 6.58 44.93 -26.45
C ASN A 19 6.62 43.56 -27.15
N ASP A 20 7.63 42.73 -26.87
CA ASP A 20 7.72 41.39 -27.45
C ASP A 20 6.91 40.41 -26.59
N LYS A 21 6.00 39.66 -27.21
CA LYS A 21 5.15 38.66 -26.53
C LYS A 21 5.98 37.65 -25.72
N ARG A 22 7.17 37.27 -26.19
CA ARG A 22 8.02 36.29 -25.51
C ARG A 22 8.57 36.83 -24.20
N TYR A 23 9.21 38.00 -24.22
CA TYR A 23 9.82 38.58 -23.04
C TYR A 23 8.80 39.21 -22.09
N ARG A 24 7.71 39.77 -22.62
CA ARG A 24 6.61 40.36 -21.82
C ARG A 24 5.98 39.39 -20.84
N SER A 25 5.79 38.13 -21.23
CA SER A 25 5.25 37.11 -20.33
C SER A 25 6.19 36.84 -19.15
N TYR A 26 7.49 36.69 -19.41
CA TYR A 26 8.49 36.51 -18.36
C TYR A 26 8.61 37.74 -17.45
N THR A 27 8.55 38.95 -18.01
CA THR A 27 8.57 40.20 -17.24
C THR A 27 7.39 40.25 -16.27
N PHE A 28 6.16 39.98 -16.72
CA PHE A 28 4.99 39.99 -15.84
C PHE A 28 5.02 38.86 -14.80
N GLN A 29 5.50 37.66 -15.14
CA GLN A 29 5.68 36.58 -14.17
C GLN A 29 6.71 36.94 -13.10
N PHE A 30 7.82 37.59 -13.50
CA PHE A 30 8.84 38.06 -12.56
C PHE A 30 8.28 39.12 -11.61
N PHE A 31 7.58 40.13 -12.13
CA PHE A 31 6.94 41.15 -11.30
C PHE A 31 5.86 40.57 -10.38
N ALA A 32 5.03 39.66 -10.88
CA ALA A 32 4.02 38.98 -10.07
C ALA A 32 4.67 38.16 -8.95
N LEU A 33 5.76 37.45 -9.23
CA LEU A 33 6.53 36.71 -8.23
C LEU A 33 7.16 37.66 -7.20
N LEU A 34 7.73 38.78 -7.64
CA LEU A 34 8.30 39.79 -6.75
C LEU A 34 7.23 40.36 -5.80
N VAL A 35 6.06 40.72 -6.33
CA VAL A 35 4.93 41.20 -5.54
C VAL A 35 4.47 40.12 -4.55
N LEU A 36 4.37 38.87 -4.98
CA LEU A 36 4.01 37.75 -4.11
C LEU A 36 5.03 37.58 -2.96
N ILE A 37 6.33 37.63 -3.25
CA ILE A 37 7.40 37.57 -2.25
C ILE A 37 7.27 38.72 -1.26
N CYS A 38 7.04 39.96 -1.74
CA CYS A 38 6.84 41.12 -0.88
C CYS A 38 5.60 40.97 0.02
N ILE A 39 4.49 40.45 -0.51
CA ILE A 39 3.27 40.19 0.26
C ILE A 39 3.55 39.12 1.33
N ILE A 40 4.17 37.99 0.98
CA ILE A 40 4.50 36.93 1.92
C ILE A 40 5.45 37.44 3.01
N ALA A 41 6.48 38.22 2.65
CA ALA A 41 7.41 38.81 3.59
C ALA A 41 6.71 39.81 4.54
N TYR A 42 5.82 40.65 4.01
CA TYR A 42 5.03 41.58 4.81
C TYR A 42 4.10 40.84 5.79
N LEU A 43 3.39 39.81 5.32
CA LEU A 43 2.50 39.01 6.16
C LEU A 43 3.30 38.23 7.23
N GLY A 44 4.42 37.63 6.85
CA GLY A 44 5.30 36.91 7.77
C GLY A 44 5.86 37.81 8.87
N LYS A 45 6.33 39.01 8.50
CA LYS A 45 6.80 40.01 9.46
C LYS A 45 5.66 40.45 10.41
N ASN A 46 4.49 40.78 9.87
CA ASN A 46 3.33 41.15 10.69
C ASN A 46 2.92 40.03 11.65
N LEU A 47 2.95 38.78 11.19
CA LEU A 47 2.63 37.61 12.02
C LEU A 47 3.61 37.47 13.18
N VAL A 48 4.93 37.49 12.88
CA VAL A 48 5.97 37.36 13.91
C VAL A 48 5.90 38.50 14.92
N GLU A 49 5.70 39.74 14.46
CA GLU A 49 5.58 40.90 15.35
C GLU A 49 4.33 40.83 16.23
N ASN A 50 3.18 40.42 15.68
CA ASN A 50 1.94 40.29 16.45
C ASN A 50 2.00 39.13 17.45
N LEU A 51 2.61 38.01 17.08
CA LEU A 51 2.83 36.88 17.99
C LEU A 51 3.80 37.26 19.12
N ALA A 52 4.90 37.94 18.81
CA ALA A 52 5.84 38.43 19.81
C ALA A 52 5.17 39.40 20.80
N LYS A 53 4.32 40.32 20.31
CA LYS A 53 3.50 41.21 21.16
C LYS A 53 2.51 40.45 22.04
N ALA A 54 1.99 39.31 21.57
CA ALA A 54 1.11 38.42 22.33
C ALA A 54 1.87 37.48 23.29
N GLY A 55 3.20 37.59 23.40
CA GLY A 55 4.03 36.69 24.22
C GLY A 55 4.19 35.29 23.64
N LEU A 56 3.80 35.08 22.38
CA LEU A 56 3.92 33.81 21.67
C LEU A 56 5.17 33.84 20.79
N ASN A 57 6.19 33.05 21.15
CA ASN A 57 7.36 32.88 20.32
C ASN A 57 7.14 31.69 19.37
N ILE A 58 7.33 31.89 18.06
CA ILE A 58 7.38 30.78 17.11
C ILE A 58 8.65 29.98 17.39
N SER A 59 8.50 28.77 17.94
CA SER A 59 9.63 27.88 18.21
C SER A 59 9.28 26.45 17.81
N TYR A 60 10.31 25.69 17.43
CA TYR A 60 10.20 24.25 17.17
C TYR A 60 10.69 23.40 18.34
N GLY A 61 11.02 24.03 19.49
CA GLY A 61 11.49 23.32 20.69
C GLY A 61 10.48 22.31 21.22
N PHE A 62 9.18 22.57 21.00
CA PHE A 62 8.11 21.63 21.34
C PHE A 62 8.27 20.25 20.67
N LEU A 63 9.02 20.14 19.56
CA LEU A 63 9.28 18.85 18.92
C LEU A 63 10.19 17.95 19.76
N GLU A 64 11.04 18.54 20.61
CA GLU A 64 11.95 17.83 21.50
C GLU A 64 11.31 17.54 22.87
N ASP A 65 10.31 18.33 23.26
CA ASP A 65 9.58 18.15 24.51
C ASP A 65 8.89 16.78 24.60
N PRO A 66 8.78 16.19 25.81
CA PRO A 66 8.09 14.92 26.01
C PRO A 66 6.62 14.99 25.59
N ALA A 67 6.18 14.00 24.83
CA ALA A 67 4.86 14.01 24.22
C ALA A 67 3.71 13.92 25.24
N GLY A 68 3.91 13.23 26.37
CA GLY A 68 2.93 13.10 27.44
C GLY A 68 1.76 12.14 27.16
N TYR A 69 1.76 11.46 26.01
CA TYR A 69 0.74 10.47 25.65
C TYR A 69 1.34 9.20 25.05
N ASP A 70 0.67 8.06 25.25
CA ASP A 70 1.07 6.78 24.68
C ASP A 70 0.40 6.52 23.32
N ILE A 71 1.13 5.81 22.45
CA ILE A 71 0.65 5.38 21.15
C ILE A 71 0.42 3.87 21.21
N ASN A 72 -0.77 3.43 20.75
CA ASN A 72 -1.18 2.03 20.83
C ASN A 72 -0.29 1.15 19.93
N GLN A 73 -0.36 1.28 18.60
CA GLN A 73 0.52 0.55 17.68
C GLN A 73 1.88 1.28 17.55
N ARG A 74 2.98 0.55 17.69
CA ARG A 74 4.33 1.12 17.56
C ARG A 74 5.24 0.15 16.79
N LEU A 75 5.87 0.64 15.73
CA LEU A 75 6.85 -0.11 14.94
C LEU A 75 8.28 0.10 15.42
N ILE A 76 8.51 1.20 16.14
CA ILE A 76 9.76 1.50 16.82
C ILE A 76 9.48 1.73 18.31
N GLU A 77 10.52 1.66 19.12
CA GLU A 77 10.39 1.92 20.56
C GLU A 77 9.89 3.33 20.82
N TYR A 78 8.84 3.45 21.62
CA TYR A 78 8.21 4.72 21.99
C TYR A 78 7.49 4.56 23.33
N ASN A 79 7.54 5.61 24.14
CA ASN A 79 6.80 5.76 25.39
C ASN A 79 6.34 7.23 25.54
N SER A 80 5.47 7.50 26.52
CA SER A 80 4.98 8.85 26.82
C SER A 80 6.06 9.91 27.15
N GLN A 81 7.26 9.48 27.52
CA GLN A 81 8.42 10.36 27.79
C GLN A 81 9.22 10.70 26.52
N SER A 82 8.93 10.03 25.40
CA SER A 82 9.58 10.29 24.13
C SER A 82 9.14 11.64 23.55
N SER A 83 9.99 12.25 22.74
CA SER A 83 9.72 13.55 22.14
C SER A 83 8.54 13.54 21.16
N HIS A 84 7.89 14.69 20.98
CA HIS A 84 6.84 14.87 19.98
C HIS A 84 7.30 14.54 18.55
N LEU A 85 8.58 14.80 18.21
CA LEU A 85 9.17 14.41 16.92
C LEU A 85 9.15 12.89 16.76
N ARG A 86 9.54 12.14 17.80
CA ARG A 86 9.50 10.68 17.77
C ARG A 86 8.07 10.18 17.66
N ALA A 87 7.12 10.78 18.39
CA ALA A 87 5.69 10.48 18.28
C ALA A 87 5.17 10.66 16.84
N ALA A 88 5.52 11.77 16.19
CA ALA A 88 5.16 12.06 14.81
C ALA A 88 5.75 11.00 13.85
N PHE A 89 7.01 10.61 14.04
CA PHE A 89 7.64 9.57 13.23
C PHE A 89 6.98 8.20 13.43
N VAL A 90 6.60 7.83 14.66
CA VAL A 90 5.77 6.62 14.91
C VAL A 90 4.43 6.71 14.17
N GLY A 91 3.78 7.89 14.20
CA GLY A 91 2.55 8.15 13.46
C GLY A 91 2.72 7.90 11.96
N VAL A 92 3.76 8.49 11.34
CA VAL A 92 4.09 8.29 9.92
C VAL A 92 4.32 6.83 9.60
N LEU A 93 5.11 6.11 10.41
CA LEU A 93 5.36 4.68 10.21
C LEU A 93 4.07 3.84 10.27
N ASN A 94 3.17 4.13 11.22
CA ASN A 94 1.89 3.46 11.30
C ASN A 94 0.98 3.78 10.10
N THR A 95 0.96 5.03 9.63
CA THR A 95 0.22 5.42 8.43
C THR A 95 0.76 4.68 7.21
N LEU A 96 2.07 4.59 7.04
CA LEU A 96 2.70 3.84 5.95
C LEU A 96 2.37 2.35 6.03
N LEU A 97 2.40 1.75 7.22
CA LEU A 97 2.02 0.36 7.44
C LEU A 97 0.57 0.10 7.02
N VAL A 98 -0.38 0.90 7.55
CA VAL A 98 -1.81 0.75 7.25
C VAL A 98 -2.09 1.03 5.77
N ALA A 99 -1.45 2.04 5.19
CA ALA A 99 -1.60 2.36 3.76
C ALA A 99 -1.09 1.20 2.90
N PHE A 100 0.09 0.66 3.19
CA PHE A 100 0.65 -0.46 2.43
C PHE A 100 -0.25 -1.71 2.52
N LEU A 101 -0.57 -2.15 3.74
CA LEU A 101 -1.43 -3.32 3.94
C LEU A 101 -2.83 -3.10 3.38
N GLY A 102 -3.38 -1.90 3.55
CA GLY A 102 -4.68 -1.47 3.04
C GLY A 102 -4.73 -1.47 1.52
N CYS A 103 -3.74 -0.89 0.84
CA CYS A 103 -3.64 -0.91 -0.62
C CYS A 103 -3.59 -2.34 -1.15
N VAL A 104 -2.72 -3.19 -0.60
CA VAL A 104 -2.58 -4.58 -1.05
C VAL A 104 -3.91 -5.33 -0.92
N MET A 105 -4.54 -5.28 0.25
CA MET A 105 -5.80 -6.00 0.49
C MET A 105 -6.97 -5.39 -0.28
N ALA A 106 -7.10 -4.06 -0.32
CA ALA A 106 -8.14 -3.36 -1.07
C ALA A 106 -8.04 -3.62 -2.57
N THR A 107 -6.85 -3.65 -3.15
CA THR A 107 -6.68 -3.98 -4.57
C THR A 107 -7.11 -5.41 -4.85
N VAL A 108 -6.73 -6.38 -4.00
CA VAL A 108 -7.16 -7.77 -4.16
C VAL A 108 -8.69 -7.89 -4.07
N LEU A 109 -9.28 -7.35 -3.00
CA LEU A 109 -10.74 -7.38 -2.79
C LEU A 109 -11.50 -6.63 -3.89
N GLY A 110 -11.01 -5.45 -4.27
CA GLY A 110 -11.67 -4.59 -5.24
C GLY A 110 -11.61 -5.12 -6.66
N VAL A 111 -10.44 -5.58 -7.13
CA VAL A 111 -10.31 -6.19 -8.46
C VAL A 111 -11.14 -7.47 -8.54
N THR A 112 -11.10 -8.32 -7.52
CA THR A 112 -11.91 -9.55 -7.50
C THR A 112 -13.41 -9.23 -7.49
N ALA A 113 -13.88 -8.33 -6.63
CA ALA A 113 -15.28 -7.93 -6.59
C ALA A 113 -15.75 -7.25 -7.88
N GLY A 114 -14.91 -6.40 -8.48
CA GLY A 114 -15.20 -5.70 -9.74
C GLY A 114 -15.40 -6.67 -10.91
N ILE A 115 -14.51 -7.67 -11.04
CA ILE A 115 -14.63 -8.72 -12.06
C ILE A 115 -15.85 -9.62 -11.79
N LEU A 116 -16.02 -10.08 -10.54
CA LEU A 116 -17.14 -10.97 -10.17
C LEU A 116 -18.51 -10.31 -10.35
N ARG A 117 -18.60 -8.99 -10.19
CA ARG A 117 -19.81 -8.22 -10.44
C ARG A 117 -20.26 -8.26 -11.91
N LEU A 118 -19.35 -8.50 -12.85
CA LEU A 118 -19.64 -8.66 -14.28
C LEU A 118 -19.85 -10.11 -14.70
N SER A 119 -19.83 -11.05 -13.75
CA SER A 119 -20.05 -12.46 -14.07
C SER A 119 -21.48 -12.73 -14.54
N ASN A 120 -21.63 -13.73 -15.43
CA ASN A 120 -22.96 -14.16 -15.89
C ASN A 120 -23.79 -14.83 -14.78
N ASN A 121 -23.18 -15.17 -13.64
CA ASN A 121 -23.91 -15.72 -12.50
C ASN A 121 -24.59 -14.58 -11.74
N TRP A 122 -25.92 -14.51 -11.88
CA TRP A 122 -26.75 -13.49 -11.25
C TRP A 122 -26.55 -13.38 -9.73
N ILE A 123 -26.39 -14.51 -9.03
CA ILE A 123 -26.21 -14.53 -7.56
C ILE A 123 -24.90 -13.82 -7.21
N VAL A 124 -23.80 -14.21 -7.87
CA VAL A 124 -22.48 -13.62 -7.63
C VAL A 124 -22.50 -12.13 -7.95
N ALA A 125 -23.04 -11.75 -9.12
CA ALA A 125 -23.15 -10.36 -9.52
C ALA A 125 -23.98 -9.52 -8.53
N LYS A 126 -25.09 -10.07 -8.03
CA LYS A 126 -25.96 -9.40 -7.07
C LYS A 126 -25.31 -9.27 -5.69
N LEU A 127 -24.66 -10.32 -5.19
CA LEU A 127 -23.90 -10.27 -3.93
C LEU A 127 -22.78 -9.22 -3.98
N MET A 128 -22.02 -9.18 -5.07
CA MET A 128 -20.98 -8.16 -5.25
C MET A 128 -21.56 -6.75 -5.37
N THR A 129 -22.73 -6.60 -6.00
CA THR A 129 -23.44 -5.31 -6.04
C THR A 129 -23.84 -4.88 -4.63
N ILE A 130 -24.43 -5.77 -3.82
CA ILE A 130 -24.80 -5.47 -2.43
C ILE A 130 -23.58 -5.08 -1.61
N TYR A 131 -22.48 -5.83 -1.72
CA TYR A 131 -21.20 -5.49 -1.11
C TYR A 131 -20.77 -4.07 -1.48
N VAL A 132 -20.67 -3.75 -2.77
CA VAL A 132 -20.18 -2.44 -3.22
C VAL A 132 -21.09 -1.30 -2.74
N GLU A 133 -22.41 -1.45 -2.85
CA GLU A 133 -23.37 -0.43 -2.42
C GLU A 133 -23.32 -0.20 -0.91
N ILE A 134 -23.27 -1.26 -0.09
CA ILE A 134 -23.24 -1.13 1.37
C ILE A 134 -22.00 -0.37 1.84
N PHE A 135 -20.83 -0.75 1.34
CA PHE A 135 -19.57 -0.18 1.83
C PHE A 135 -19.32 1.24 1.30
N ARG A 136 -19.80 1.59 0.11
CA ARG A 136 -19.62 2.94 -0.45
C ARG A 136 -20.58 3.97 0.13
N ASN A 137 -21.78 3.55 0.55
CA ASN A 137 -22.83 4.45 1.00
C ASN A 137 -22.82 4.70 2.53
N VAL A 138 -22.00 3.97 3.29
CA VAL A 138 -21.88 4.12 4.74
C VAL A 138 -20.55 4.78 5.10
N PRO A 139 -20.52 5.79 5.99
CA PRO A 139 -19.29 6.41 6.45
C PRO A 139 -18.27 5.39 6.98
N ILE A 140 -17.01 5.50 6.53
CA ILE A 140 -15.95 4.55 6.90
C ILE A 140 -15.75 4.44 8.43
N LEU A 141 -15.96 5.53 9.16
CA LEU A 141 -15.85 5.52 10.63
C LEU A 141 -16.79 4.49 11.27
N ILE A 142 -18.02 4.36 10.75
CA ILE A 142 -18.99 3.38 11.24
C ILE A 142 -18.46 1.96 11.03
N TRP A 143 -17.88 1.67 9.87
CA TRP A 143 -17.26 0.37 9.60
C TRP A 143 -16.09 0.08 10.52
N ILE A 144 -15.22 1.06 10.78
CA ILE A 144 -14.11 0.91 11.72
C ILE A 144 -14.65 0.55 13.11
N LEU A 145 -15.69 1.24 13.59
CA LEU A 145 -16.29 0.98 14.90
C LEU A 145 -16.99 -0.38 14.96
N ILE A 146 -17.78 -0.74 13.95
CA ILE A 146 -18.47 -2.04 13.88
C ILE A 146 -17.46 -3.17 13.88
N ILE A 147 -16.45 -3.11 13.00
CA ILE A 147 -15.42 -4.13 12.88
C ILE A 147 -14.64 -4.23 14.20
N SER A 148 -14.25 -3.09 14.79
CA SER A 148 -13.58 -3.07 16.10
C SER A 148 -14.43 -3.71 17.20
N SER A 149 -15.73 -3.45 17.21
CA SER A 149 -16.67 -4.04 18.17
C SER A 149 -16.82 -5.55 17.98
N ILE A 150 -16.90 -6.01 16.73
CA ILE A 150 -16.96 -7.45 16.40
C ILE A 150 -15.66 -8.15 16.82
N PHE A 151 -14.49 -7.56 16.52
CA PHE A 151 -13.21 -8.13 16.92
C PHE A 151 -13.09 -8.25 18.44
N MET A 152 -13.50 -7.23 19.20
CA MET A 152 -13.44 -7.27 20.67
C MET A 152 -14.51 -8.18 21.30
N GLY A 153 -15.68 -8.31 20.67
CA GLY A 153 -16.82 -9.04 21.22
C GLY A 153 -16.86 -10.53 20.86
N VAL A 154 -16.40 -10.90 19.66
CA VAL A 154 -16.44 -12.29 19.16
C VAL A 154 -15.18 -13.06 19.53
N LEU A 155 -14.00 -12.41 19.51
CA LEU A 155 -12.76 -13.11 19.81
C LEU A 155 -12.56 -13.31 21.33
N PRO A 156 -12.02 -14.45 21.75
CA PRO A 156 -11.78 -14.75 23.15
C PRO A 156 -10.78 -13.77 23.78
N GLN A 157 -10.95 -13.48 25.07
CA GLN A 157 -9.98 -12.67 25.81
C GLN A 157 -8.77 -13.53 26.21
N PRO A 158 -7.56 -12.96 26.40
CA PRO A 158 -6.37 -13.75 26.75
C PRO A 158 -6.52 -14.67 27.97
N ARG A 159 -7.41 -14.33 28.92
CA ARG A 159 -7.74 -15.16 30.08
C ARG A 159 -8.40 -16.51 29.72
N ALA A 160 -9.11 -16.58 28.59
CA ALA A 160 -9.81 -17.78 28.12
C ALA A 160 -8.84 -18.90 27.68
N PHE A 161 -7.57 -18.55 27.43
CA PHE A 161 -6.51 -19.49 27.05
C PHE A 161 -5.77 -20.07 28.26
N ARG A 162 -6.23 -19.79 29.48
CA ARG A 162 -5.56 -20.20 30.72
C ARG A 162 -6.29 -21.37 31.37
N GLY A 163 -5.52 -22.26 31.99
CA GLY A 163 -6.03 -23.34 32.85
C GLY A 163 -5.84 -24.71 32.21
N GLU A 164 -6.20 -25.75 32.96
CA GLU A 164 -6.13 -27.15 32.49
C GLU A 164 -7.18 -27.45 31.41
N ASN A 165 -8.33 -26.76 31.46
CA ASN A 165 -9.39 -26.80 30.45
C ASN A 165 -9.67 -25.39 29.92
N PRO A 166 -8.86 -24.87 28.99
CA PRO A 166 -9.04 -23.53 28.46
C PRO A 166 -10.32 -23.45 27.60
N GLU A 167 -11.05 -22.33 27.72
CA GLU A 167 -12.24 -22.03 26.91
C GLU A 167 -11.87 -21.77 25.43
N ALA A 168 -10.62 -21.37 25.17
CA ALA A 168 -10.11 -21.13 23.84
C ALA A 168 -8.68 -21.68 23.67
N THR A 169 -8.39 -22.21 22.49
CA THR A 169 -7.06 -22.72 22.13
C THR A 169 -6.45 -21.88 21.03
N MET A 170 -5.11 -21.88 20.96
CA MET A 170 -4.40 -21.28 19.83
C MET A 170 -4.68 -22.07 18.55
N LEU A 171 -4.68 -21.38 17.41
CA LEU A 171 -4.77 -22.03 16.11
C LEU A 171 -3.40 -22.64 15.78
N TRP A 172 -3.37 -23.97 15.64
CA TRP A 172 -2.17 -24.78 15.42
C TRP A 172 -1.07 -24.60 16.47
N ASP A 173 -1.41 -24.15 17.68
CA ASP A 173 -0.44 -23.77 18.72
C ASP A 173 0.54 -22.65 18.31
N MET A 174 0.23 -21.92 17.23
CA MET A 174 1.08 -20.88 16.66
C MET A 174 0.43 -19.49 16.71
N PHE A 175 -0.88 -19.43 16.48
CA PHE A 175 -1.59 -18.17 16.33
C PHE A 175 -2.63 -18.01 17.44
N ALA A 176 -2.48 -16.99 18.27
CA ALA A 176 -3.46 -16.66 19.30
C ALA A 176 -4.33 -15.49 18.83
N PHE A 177 -5.58 -15.79 18.49
CA PHE A 177 -6.58 -14.77 18.13
C PHE A 177 -7.30 -14.30 19.39
N THR A 178 -7.09 -13.06 19.78
CA THR A 178 -7.70 -12.50 20.99
C THR A 178 -8.48 -11.23 20.69
N GLY A 179 -9.46 -10.90 21.55
CA GLY A 179 -10.18 -9.62 21.48
C GLY A 179 -9.29 -8.39 21.63
N ARG A 180 -8.03 -8.54 22.08
CA ARG A 180 -7.04 -7.46 22.16
C ARG A 180 -6.20 -7.31 20.89
N GLY A 181 -6.13 -8.37 20.07
CA GLY A 181 -5.29 -8.46 18.88
C GLY A 181 -4.87 -9.89 18.58
N VAL A 182 -4.08 -10.05 17.53
CA VAL A 182 -3.60 -11.35 17.07
C VAL A 182 -2.11 -11.46 17.37
N TYR A 183 -1.73 -12.53 18.04
CA TYR A 183 -0.33 -12.89 18.26
C TYR A 183 0.05 -13.96 17.25
N THR A 184 1.12 -13.71 16.50
CA THR A 184 1.65 -14.64 15.50
C THR A 184 3.10 -14.97 15.84
N PRO A 185 3.64 -16.09 15.35
CA PRO A 185 5.04 -16.39 15.52
C PRO A 185 5.90 -15.28 14.89
N GLY A 186 6.95 -14.87 15.59
CA GLY A 186 7.90 -13.87 15.12
C GLY A 186 9.21 -14.52 14.69
N PRO A 187 9.86 -14.03 13.62
CA PRO A 187 11.16 -14.56 13.22
C PRO A 187 12.25 -14.18 14.23
N ILE A 188 13.05 -15.16 14.65
CA ILE A 188 14.31 -14.95 15.38
C ILE A 188 15.45 -15.22 14.39
N PHE A 189 16.37 -14.27 14.27
CA PHE A 189 17.51 -14.37 13.37
C PHE A 189 18.76 -14.79 14.13
N PHE A 190 19.33 -15.93 13.78
CA PHE A 190 20.63 -16.42 14.27
C PHE A 190 21.74 -16.17 13.24
N GLU A 191 22.97 -16.56 13.58
CA GLU A 191 24.11 -16.51 12.68
C GLU A 191 23.82 -17.29 11.38
N GLY A 192 24.16 -16.71 10.22
CA GLY A 192 23.83 -17.29 8.91
C GLY A 192 22.47 -16.89 8.33
N SER A 193 21.60 -16.21 9.09
CA SER A 193 20.30 -15.71 8.60
C SER A 193 20.42 -14.86 7.34
N LEU A 194 21.45 -14.00 7.28
CA LEU A 194 21.68 -13.10 6.14
C LEU A 194 21.94 -13.87 4.84
N VAL A 195 22.56 -15.05 4.91
CA VAL A 195 22.83 -15.89 3.74
C VAL A 195 21.53 -16.49 3.21
N VAL A 196 20.65 -16.97 4.09
CA VAL A 196 19.33 -17.48 3.70
C VAL A 196 18.48 -16.37 3.09
N ILE A 197 18.45 -15.19 3.71
CA ILE A 197 17.75 -14.01 3.18
C ILE A 197 18.32 -13.60 1.81
N GLY A 198 19.65 -13.56 1.67
CA GLY A 198 20.31 -13.25 0.40
C GLY A 198 19.97 -14.27 -0.69
N THR A 199 19.95 -15.57 -0.34
CA THR A 199 19.55 -16.64 -1.26
C THR A 199 18.09 -16.48 -1.70
N PHE A 200 17.20 -16.17 -0.76
CA PHE A 200 15.79 -15.90 -1.06
C PHE A 200 15.61 -14.74 -2.03
N LEU A 201 16.33 -13.62 -1.81
CA LEU A 201 16.30 -12.47 -2.71
C LEU A 201 16.88 -12.83 -4.10
N LEU A 202 17.97 -13.58 -4.15
CA LEU A 202 18.56 -14.06 -5.40
C LEU A 202 17.62 -14.98 -6.17
N SER A 203 16.87 -15.84 -5.47
CA SER A 203 15.82 -16.68 -6.05
C SER A 203 14.72 -15.84 -6.70
N ILE A 204 14.27 -14.76 -6.05
CA ILE A 204 13.30 -13.83 -6.63
C ILE A 204 13.85 -13.19 -7.91
N VAL A 205 15.07 -12.66 -7.88
CA VAL A 205 15.72 -12.06 -9.05
C VAL A 205 15.86 -13.08 -10.18
N SER A 206 16.22 -14.32 -9.87
CA SER A 206 16.35 -15.43 -10.81
C SER A 206 15.01 -15.78 -11.47
N ILE A 207 13.90 -15.74 -10.73
CA ILE A 207 12.55 -15.93 -11.28
C ILE A 207 12.21 -14.85 -12.30
N PHE A 208 12.51 -13.58 -12.00
CA PHE A 208 12.29 -12.48 -12.95
C PHE A 208 13.13 -12.62 -14.21
N ALA A 209 14.42 -12.97 -14.06
CA ALA A 209 15.32 -13.22 -15.18
C ALA A 209 14.82 -14.39 -16.04
N PHE A 210 14.39 -15.49 -15.41
CA PHE A 210 13.85 -16.67 -16.10
C PHE A 210 12.54 -16.36 -16.83
N ARG A 211 11.61 -15.64 -16.20
CA ARG A 211 10.35 -15.21 -16.85
C ARG A 211 10.62 -14.29 -18.03
N ARG A 212 11.60 -13.39 -17.92
CA ARG A 212 12.03 -12.53 -19.03
C ARG A 212 12.62 -13.35 -20.18
N TYR A 213 13.46 -14.34 -19.88
CA TYR A 213 14.00 -15.27 -20.88
C TYR A 213 12.89 -16.07 -21.59
N ALA A 214 11.97 -16.68 -20.82
CA ALA A 214 10.86 -17.45 -21.38
C ALA A 214 9.97 -16.60 -22.30
N ARG A 215 9.69 -15.35 -21.91
CA ARG A 215 8.93 -14.40 -22.73
C ARG A 215 9.68 -14.05 -24.03
N ARG A 216 10.99 -13.82 -23.97
CA ARG A 216 11.81 -13.56 -25.18
C ARG A 216 11.76 -14.74 -26.14
N LYS A 217 11.93 -15.96 -25.64
CA LYS A 217 11.91 -17.19 -26.45
C LYS A 217 10.54 -17.44 -27.09
N LEU A 218 9.46 -17.08 -26.40
CA LEU A 218 8.12 -17.13 -26.97
C LEU A 218 7.99 -16.21 -28.19
N TYR A 219 8.49 -14.97 -28.09
CA TYR A 219 8.40 -14.01 -29.20
C TYR A 219 9.38 -14.29 -30.34
N SER A 220 10.54 -14.90 -30.07
CA SER A 220 11.54 -15.19 -31.11
C SER A 220 11.34 -16.56 -31.79
N GLU A 221 11.00 -17.60 -31.04
CA GLU A 221 10.94 -18.99 -31.53
C GLU A 221 9.51 -19.58 -31.50
N GLY A 222 8.52 -18.87 -30.96
CA GLY A 222 7.16 -19.39 -30.80
C GLY A 222 7.01 -20.50 -29.73
N LYS A 223 8.08 -20.81 -28.98
CA LYS A 223 8.06 -21.90 -27.98
C LYS A 223 7.52 -21.42 -26.64
N VAL A 224 6.39 -22.01 -26.22
CA VAL A 224 5.78 -21.74 -24.90
C VAL A 224 6.53 -22.54 -23.82
N ILE A 225 7.26 -21.84 -22.95
CA ILE A 225 7.87 -22.43 -21.75
C ILE A 225 6.92 -22.24 -20.57
N LYS A 226 6.54 -23.33 -19.89
CA LYS A 226 5.74 -23.28 -18.67
C LYS A 226 6.58 -22.74 -17.51
N THR A 227 6.37 -21.47 -17.14
CA THR A 227 7.19 -20.80 -16.12
C THR A 227 6.73 -21.05 -14.68
N SER A 228 5.50 -21.47 -14.47
CA SER A 228 4.85 -21.53 -13.14
C SER A 228 5.60 -22.46 -12.17
N TRP A 229 5.76 -23.73 -12.54
CA TRP A 229 6.42 -24.73 -11.70
C TRP A 229 7.91 -24.44 -11.51
N ILE A 230 8.61 -23.98 -12.56
CA ILE A 230 10.04 -23.63 -12.45
C ILE A 230 10.23 -22.42 -11.53
N SER A 231 9.33 -21.43 -11.59
CA SER A 231 9.36 -20.29 -10.66
C SER A 231 9.16 -20.76 -9.22
N LEU A 232 8.25 -21.72 -9.00
CA LEU A 232 8.00 -22.31 -7.68
C LEU A 232 9.23 -23.05 -7.15
N LEU A 233 9.86 -23.87 -8.00
CA LEU A 233 11.09 -24.59 -7.66
C LEU A 233 12.24 -23.62 -7.34
N LEU A 234 12.46 -22.60 -8.17
CA LEU A 234 13.47 -21.57 -7.92
C LEU A 234 13.20 -20.77 -6.65
N PHE A 235 11.94 -20.57 -6.27
CA PHE A 235 11.58 -19.83 -5.06
C PHE A 235 11.93 -20.63 -3.79
N PHE A 236 11.52 -21.89 -3.75
CA PHE A 236 11.62 -22.72 -2.56
C PHE A 236 12.94 -23.47 -2.46
N ILE A 237 13.38 -24.16 -3.53
CA ILE A 237 14.48 -25.14 -3.43
C ILE A 237 15.80 -24.51 -2.96
N PRO A 238 16.33 -23.43 -3.58
CA PRO A 238 17.60 -22.87 -3.15
C PRO A 238 17.53 -22.36 -1.70
N THR A 239 16.43 -21.70 -1.35
CA THR A 239 16.21 -21.14 -0.01
C THR A 239 16.11 -22.24 1.04
N ILE A 240 15.37 -23.32 0.77
CA ILE A 240 15.22 -24.46 1.67
C ILE A 240 16.56 -25.21 1.84
N ILE A 241 17.29 -25.43 0.74
CA ILE A 241 18.60 -26.08 0.79
C ILE A 241 19.55 -25.26 1.67
N MET A 242 19.63 -23.94 1.45
CA MET A 242 20.50 -23.07 2.24
C MET A 242 20.05 -22.96 3.70
N PHE A 243 18.75 -22.98 3.96
CA PHE A 243 18.21 -22.98 5.32
C PHE A 243 18.65 -24.22 6.11
N TYR A 244 18.50 -25.42 5.55
CA TYR A 244 18.91 -26.65 6.23
C TYR A 244 20.43 -26.86 6.23
N ALA A 245 21.15 -26.45 5.17
CA ALA A 245 22.61 -26.55 5.11
C ALA A 245 23.31 -25.70 6.19
N LEU A 246 22.70 -24.58 6.58
CA LEU A 246 23.19 -23.70 7.65
C LEU A 246 22.62 -24.03 9.03
N GLY A 247 21.92 -25.15 9.18
CA GLY A 247 21.39 -25.60 10.48
C GLY A 247 20.17 -24.81 10.98
N SER A 248 19.30 -24.35 10.08
CA SER A 248 18.06 -23.62 10.40
C SER A 248 18.31 -22.28 11.13
N PRO A 249 19.05 -21.34 10.51
CA PRO A 249 19.47 -20.10 11.18
C PRO A 249 18.34 -19.09 11.40
N ILE A 250 17.11 -19.37 10.95
CA ILE A 250 15.92 -18.53 11.18
C ILE A 250 14.91 -19.37 11.98
N GLY A 251 14.76 -19.04 13.26
CA GLY A 251 13.78 -19.66 14.15
C GLY A 251 12.46 -18.89 14.20
N LEU A 252 11.47 -19.48 14.87
CA LEU A 252 10.21 -18.83 15.17
C LEU A 252 10.03 -18.74 16.70
N GLU A 253 9.81 -17.53 17.20
CA GLU A 253 9.34 -17.30 18.57
C GLU A 253 7.82 -17.46 18.59
N TYR A 254 7.33 -18.48 19.30
CA TYR A 254 5.91 -18.71 19.45
C TYR A 254 5.32 -17.85 20.58
N PRO A 255 4.09 -17.34 20.42
CA PRO A 255 3.45 -16.56 21.47
C PRO A 255 3.05 -17.45 22.64
N GLU A 256 3.47 -17.07 23.85
CA GLU A 256 3.13 -17.78 25.09
C GLU A 256 2.35 -16.89 26.04
N LEU A 257 1.34 -17.46 26.71
CA LEU A 257 0.56 -16.72 27.71
C LEU A 257 1.40 -16.50 28.98
N LYS A 258 1.93 -15.28 29.15
CA LYS A 258 2.76 -14.89 30.30
C LYS A 258 2.08 -13.78 31.11
N GLY A 259 1.59 -14.12 32.30
CA GLY A 259 0.79 -13.21 33.12
C GLY A 259 -0.60 -13.01 32.52
N PHE A 260 -1.02 -11.75 32.32
CA PHE A 260 -2.36 -11.40 31.82
C PHE A 260 -2.49 -11.30 30.29
N ASN A 261 -1.39 -11.46 29.54
CA ASN A 261 -1.35 -11.34 28.08
C ASN A 261 -0.37 -12.35 27.47
N PHE A 262 -0.45 -12.54 26.16
CA PHE A 262 0.59 -13.25 25.41
C PHE A 262 1.85 -12.37 25.28
N LYS A 263 3.01 -13.01 25.31
CA LYS A 263 4.33 -12.42 25.06
C LYS A 263 5.09 -13.26 24.04
N GLY A 264 6.01 -12.62 23.32
CA GLY A 264 6.76 -13.23 22.23
C GLY A 264 6.06 -13.08 20.89
N GLY A 265 6.82 -13.27 19.82
CA GLY A 265 6.32 -13.20 18.45
C GLY A 265 5.89 -11.79 18.01
N ILE A 266 5.08 -11.73 16.96
CA ILE A 266 4.55 -10.47 16.42
C ILE A 266 3.15 -10.26 16.98
N TYR A 267 2.92 -9.09 17.59
CA TYR A 267 1.62 -8.70 18.12
C TYR A 267 0.96 -7.65 17.23
N ALA A 268 -0.02 -8.08 16.43
CA ALA A 268 -0.88 -7.20 15.66
C ALA A 268 -2.05 -6.75 16.53
N ARG A 269 -2.04 -5.49 16.95
CA ARG A 269 -3.07 -4.96 17.86
C ARG A 269 -4.44 -4.93 17.19
N GLY A 270 -5.49 -5.17 17.99
CA GLY A 270 -6.87 -5.18 17.50
C GLY A 270 -7.28 -3.88 16.80
N SER A 271 -6.76 -2.73 17.27
CA SER A 271 -6.99 -1.43 16.63
C SER A 271 -6.40 -1.34 15.23
N LEU A 272 -5.20 -1.90 15.02
CA LEU A 272 -4.55 -1.94 13.71
C LEU A 272 -5.33 -2.84 12.75
N ILE A 273 -5.69 -4.05 13.21
CA ILE A 273 -6.41 -5.04 12.39
C ILE A 273 -7.79 -4.49 12.00
N SER A 274 -8.51 -3.88 12.94
CA SER A 274 -9.84 -3.33 12.68
C SER A 274 -9.79 -2.18 11.68
N LEU A 275 -8.84 -1.26 11.85
CA LEU A 275 -8.63 -0.15 10.92
C LEU A 275 -8.23 -0.67 9.53
N TRP A 276 -7.26 -1.59 9.47
CA TRP A 276 -6.77 -2.18 8.23
C TRP A 276 -7.90 -2.89 7.48
N PHE A 277 -8.67 -3.74 8.16
CA PHE A 277 -9.76 -4.51 7.55
C PHE A 277 -10.90 -3.60 7.08
N ALA A 278 -11.34 -2.65 7.92
CA ALA A 278 -12.39 -1.70 7.55
C ALA A 278 -12.00 -0.85 6.34
N LEU A 279 -10.78 -0.30 6.35
CA LEU A 279 -10.25 0.48 5.24
C LEU A 279 -10.13 -0.36 3.96
N SER A 280 -9.64 -1.58 4.06
CA SER A 280 -9.45 -2.46 2.90
C SER A 280 -10.77 -2.80 2.23
N ILE A 281 -11.80 -3.11 3.01
CA ILE A 281 -13.12 -3.47 2.48
C ILE A 281 -13.82 -2.25 1.89
N TYR A 282 -13.75 -1.10 2.59
CA TYR A 282 -14.30 0.16 2.11
C TYR A 282 -13.65 0.58 0.79
N THR A 283 -12.32 0.73 0.77
CA THR A 283 -11.58 1.15 -0.42
C THR A 283 -11.68 0.10 -1.53
N GLY A 284 -11.73 -1.20 -1.19
CA GLY A 284 -11.98 -2.28 -2.14
C GLY A 284 -13.29 -2.09 -2.91
N ALA A 285 -14.35 -1.59 -2.28
CA ALA A 285 -15.62 -1.32 -2.95
C ALA A 285 -15.51 -0.19 -3.98
N PHE A 286 -14.72 0.86 -3.70
CA PHE A 286 -14.43 1.91 -4.69
C PHE A 286 -13.58 1.38 -5.85
N ILE A 287 -12.54 0.59 -5.56
CA ILE A 287 -11.72 -0.06 -6.59
C ILE A 287 -12.58 -0.98 -7.47
N ALA A 288 -13.52 -1.73 -6.88
CA ALA A 288 -14.44 -2.59 -7.64
C ALA A 288 -15.28 -1.80 -8.64
N GLU A 289 -15.72 -0.59 -8.28
CA GLU A 289 -16.46 0.29 -9.20
C GLU A 289 -15.57 0.78 -10.35
N VAL A 290 -14.35 1.22 -10.04
CA VAL A 290 -13.37 1.67 -11.04
C VAL A 290 -13.02 0.53 -12.01
N VAL A 291 -12.77 -0.67 -11.49
CA VAL A 291 -12.47 -1.87 -12.29
C VAL A 291 -13.65 -2.24 -13.18
N ARG A 292 -14.87 -2.24 -12.62
CA ARG A 292 -16.10 -2.51 -13.39
C ARG A 292 -16.25 -1.50 -14.54
N ALA A 293 -16.08 -0.22 -14.26
CA ALA A 293 -16.17 0.84 -15.27
C ALA A 293 -15.08 0.71 -16.34
N GLY A 294 -13.84 0.42 -15.94
CA GLY A 294 -12.72 0.20 -16.88
C GLY A 294 -12.91 -1.04 -17.77
N ILE A 295 -13.54 -2.10 -17.25
CA ILE A 295 -13.90 -3.26 -18.08
C ILE A 295 -14.99 -2.90 -19.08
N GLN A 296 -16.02 -2.17 -18.65
CA GLN A 296 -17.13 -1.77 -19.51
C GLN A 296 -16.77 -0.71 -20.54
N SER A 297 -15.66 0.02 -20.37
CA SER A 297 -15.19 0.99 -21.37
C SER A 297 -14.53 0.33 -22.59
N VAL A 298 -14.23 -0.97 -22.54
CA VAL A 298 -13.68 -1.70 -23.68
C VAL A 298 -14.77 -1.97 -24.71
N ASP A 299 -14.52 -1.61 -25.96
CA ASP A 299 -15.48 -1.77 -27.06
C ASP A 299 -15.92 -3.23 -27.24
N LYS A 300 -17.23 -3.45 -27.41
CA LYS A 300 -17.81 -4.79 -27.54
C LYS A 300 -17.27 -5.55 -28.77
N GLY A 301 -16.92 -4.84 -29.85
CA GLY A 301 -16.34 -5.43 -31.05
C GLY A 301 -15.03 -6.19 -30.78
N GLN A 302 -14.25 -5.79 -29.77
CA GLN A 302 -13.06 -6.55 -29.35
C GLN A 302 -13.43 -7.92 -28.75
N THR A 303 -14.53 -7.97 -28.00
CA THR A 303 -15.04 -9.20 -27.40
C THR A 303 -15.63 -10.11 -28.48
N GLU A 304 -16.40 -9.55 -29.41
CA GLU A 304 -17.02 -10.27 -30.52
C GLU A 304 -15.99 -10.81 -31.51
N ALA A 305 -14.98 -10.02 -31.89
CA ALA A 305 -13.88 -10.46 -32.75
C ALA A 305 -13.08 -11.60 -32.12
N ALA A 306 -12.77 -11.50 -30.81
CA ALA A 306 -12.08 -12.55 -30.08
C ALA A 306 -12.92 -13.85 -30.00
N ALA A 307 -14.23 -13.73 -29.81
CA ALA A 307 -15.16 -14.86 -29.82
C ALA A 307 -15.26 -15.51 -31.22
N ALA A 308 -15.26 -14.72 -32.30
CA ALA A 308 -15.26 -15.20 -33.68
C ALA A 308 -13.99 -15.99 -34.03
N LEU A 309 -12.86 -15.69 -33.36
CA LEU A 309 -11.61 -16.46 -33.44
C LEU A 309 -11.62 -17.75 -32.58
N GLY A 310 -12.75 -18.08 -31.94
CA GLY A 310 -12.92 -19.30 -31.14
C GLY A 310 -12.35 -19.22 -29.72
N LEU A 311 -12.01 -18.02 -29.22
CA LEU A 311 -11.53 -17.86 -27.85
C LEU A 311 -12.68 -18.07 -26.84
N ARG A 312 -12.40 -18.84 -25.78
CA ARG A 312 -13.37 -18.99 -24.66
C ARG A 312 -13.43 -17.71 -23.84
N SER A 313 -14.58 -17.44 -23.21
CA SER A 313 -14.83 -16.22 -22.40
C SER A 313 -13.72 -15.89 -21.40
N ASN A 314 -13.16 -16.89 -20.70
CA ASN A 314 -12.04 -16.67 -19.77
C ASN A 314 -10.77 -16.16 -20.46
N PHE A 315 -10.48 -16.62 -21.68
CA PHE A 315 -9.35 -16.14 -22.47
C PHE A 315 -9.62 -14.74 -23.02
N ILE A 316 -10.85 -14.45 -23.46
CA ILE A 316 -11.22 -13.11 -23.91
C ILE A 316 -11.05 -12.09 -22.76
N MET A 317 -11.57 -12.43 -21.57
CA MET A 317 -11.42 -11.59 -20.38
C MET A 317 -9.95 -11.36 -20.04
N ASN A 318 -9.14 -12.42 -19.95
CA ASN A 318 -7.76 -12.31 -19.46
C ASN A 318 -6.76 -11.77 -20.49
N LEU A 319 -6.97 -12.04 -21.79
CA LEU A 319 -6.00 -11.72 -22.85
C LEU A 319 -6.38 -10.47 -23.66
N VAL A 320 -7.67 -10.11 -23.70
CA VAL A 320 -8.16 -9.00 -24.52
C VAL A 320 -8.70 -7.88 -23.64
N ILE A 321 -9.70 -8.16 -22.81
CA ILE A 321 -10.44 -7.13 -22.07
C ILE A 321 -9.61 -6.57 -20.90
N LEU A 322 -9.17 -7.42 -19.97
CA LEU A 322 -8.48 -7.00 -18.75
C LEU A 322 -7.20 -6.21 -19.04
N PRO A 323 -6.32 -6.58 -19.99
CA PRO A 323 -5.12 -5.80 -20.31
C PRO A 323 -5.43 -4.41 -20.90
N GLN A 324 -6.58 -4.25 -21.57
CA GLN A 324 -7.02 -2.96 -22.10
C GLN A 324 -7.66 -2.11 -21.01
N ALA A 325 -8.55 -2.70 -20.20
CA ALA A 325 -9.18 -2.06 -19.05
C ALA A 325 -8.15 -1.51 -18.06
N LEU A 326 -7.09 -2.27 -17.77
CA LEU A 326 -5.99 -1.86 -16.89
C LEU A 326 -5.17 -0.66 -17.39
N ARG A 327 -5.31 -0.25 -18.65
CA ARG A 327 -4.67 0.99 -19.15
C ARG A 327 -5.50 2.24 -18.84
N VAL A 328 -6.78 2.05 -18.51
CA VAL A 328 -7.75 3.11 -18.25
C VAL A 328 -7.96 3.29 -16.73
N ILE A 329 -7.72 2.23 -15.94
CA ILE A 329 -7.76 2.19 -14.47
C ILE A 329 -6.44 2.72 -13.90
#